data_AF-X1VR74-F1
#
_entry.id   AF-X1VR74-F1
#
_cell.length_a   1.000
_cell.length_b   1.000
_cell.length_c   1.000
_cell.angle_alpha   90.00
_cell.angle_beta   90.00
_cell.angle_gamma   90.00
#
_symmetry.space_group_name_H-M   'P 1'
#
loop_
_entity.id
_entity.type
_entity.pdbx_description
1 polymer ?
#
loop_
_entity_poly.entity_id
_entity_poly.type
_entity_poly.pdbx_seq_one_letter_code
_entity_poly.pdbx_strand_id
1 'polypeptide(L)'
;GGPSPQPTPATDVTGTVFQDSDGNGIKGADEQGVAGVLVSNGSTSILTGQDGNYTLPSAGSFVFMTTPGDHTPSGPWYRSISGSQFNFGLIHTPDKGSPEFTFVHMTDIHLDSDSLPILNQALGEIKGISPAFVIATGDFVNIGDKSTISEAQADQWFGAFTTAVSASALEMPVYYAPGNHDMASISQEVAQGAQPGCSKNAYRDHFGPTYYSFDWGDYHCIVLDPNDLEGARQVY
;
A
#
# COMPACT_ATOMS: atom_id res chain seq x y z
N GLY A 1 7.29 -19.37 -41.76
CA GLY A 1 6.96 -18.89 -40.42
C GLY A 1 6.08 -17.69 -40.58
N GLY A 2 4.85 -17.73 -40.05
CA GLY A 2 4.02 -16.54 -39.95
C GLY A 2 4.66 -15.56 -38.95
N PRO A 3 4.43 -14.25 -39.07
CA PRO A 3 4.87 -13.30 -38.06
C PRO A 3 4.26 -13.69 -36.71
N SER A 4 5.09 -13.77 -35.68
CA SER A 4 4.64 -13.85 -34.29
C SER A 4 3.71 -12.67 -34.02
N PRO A 5 2.59 -12.86 -33.29
CA PRO A 5 1.74 -11.73 -32.91
C PRO A 5 2.59 -10.68 -32.20
N GLN A 6 2.58 -9.45 -32.70
CA GLN A 6 3.15 -8.32 -31.97
C GLN A 6 2.41 -8.22 -30.63
N PRO A 7 3.13 -7.98 -29.51
CA PRO A 7 2.46 -7.68 -28.25
C PRO A 7 1.55 -6.48 -28.49
N THR A 8 0.28 -6.61 -28.12
CA THR A 8 -0.65 -5.49 -28.05
C THR A 8 0.03 -4.37 -27.25
N PRO A 9 0.06 -3.12 -27.73
CA PRO A 9 0.60 -2.01 -26.94
C PRO A 9 -0.08 -2.04 -25.57
N ALA A 10 0.71 -2.08 -24.50
CA ALA A 10 0.16 -1.97 -23.16
C ALA A 10 -0.59 -0.62 -23.10
N THR A 11 -1.91 -0.67 -22.95
CA THR A 11 -2.72 0.54 -22.91
C THR A 11 -2.37 1.29 -21.63
N ASP A 12 -1.93 2.54 -21.75
CA ASP A 12 -1.61 3.39 -20.60
C ASP A 12 -2.72 3.38 -19.54
N VAL A 13 -2.31 3.52 -18.28
CA VAL A 13 -3.19 3.70 -17.14
C VAL A 13 -3.52 5.17 -16.99
N THR A 14 -4.80 5.50 -17.06
CA THR A 14 -5.30 6.88 -16.90
C THR A 14 -6.16 7.01 -15.65
N GLY A 15 -6.48 8.25 -15.30
CA GLY A 15 -7.36 8.50 -14.17
C GLY A 15 -7.49 9.96 -13.83
N THR A 16 -8.32 10.21 -12.82
CA THR A 16 -8.50 11.53 -12.23
C THR A 16 -8.39 11.44 -10.71
N VAL A 17 -7.61 12.34 -10.11
CA VAL A 17 -7.71 12.65 -8.68
C VAL A 17 -8.70 13.80 -8.52
N PHE A 18 -9.70 13.65 -7.64
CA PHE A 18 -10.80 14.60 -7.52
C PHE A 18 -11.16 14.91 -6.07
N GLN A 19 -11.75 16.08 -5.86
CA GLN A 19 -12.30 16.53 -4.59
C GLN A 19 -13.63 15.81 -4.36
N ASP A 20 -13.60 14.78 -3.53
CA ASP A 20 -14.75 14.00 -3.16
C ASP A 20 -15.49 14.70 -2.03
N SER A 21 -16.49 15.50 -2.40
CA SER A 21 -17.15 16.42 -1.47
C SER A 21 -18.28 15.75 -0.70
N ASP A 22 -18.85 14.67 -1.24
CA ASP A 22 -19.89 13.88 -0.59
C ASP A 22 -19.36 12.59 0.07
N GLY A 23 -18.09 12.26 -0.15
CA GLY A 23 -17.38 11.15 0.48
C GLY A 23 -17.76 9.78 -0.08
N ASN A 24 -18.32 9.71 -1.28
CA ASN A 24 -18.87 8.46 -1.84
C ASN A 24 -17.83 7.63 -2.64
N GLY A 25 -16.64 8.16 -2.90
CA GLY A 25 -15.53 7.51 -3.60
C GLY A 25 -15.66 7.50 -5.13
N ILE A 26 -16.68 8.17 -5.70
CA ILE A 26 -17.06 8.15 -7.11
C ILE A 26 -17.15 9.59 -7.63
N LYS A 27 -16.31 9.91 -8.62
CA LYS A 27 -16.26 11.26 -9.21
C LYS A 27 -17.62 11.71 -9.74
N GLY A 28 -18.23 12.67 -9.05
CA GLY A 28 -19.44 13.37 -9.46
C GLY A 28 -19.19 14.39 -10.59
N ALA A 29 -20.28 14.88 -11.19
CA ALA A 29 -20.21 15.92 -12.22
C ALA A 29 -19.70 17.26 -11.68
N ASP A 30 -20.03 17.58 -10.44
CA ASP A 30 -19.66 18.83 -9.77
C ASP A 30 -18.31 18.76 -9.03
N GLU A 31 -17.75 17.55 -8.92
CA GLU A 31 -16.49 17.29 -8.22
C GLU A 31 -15.28 17.64 -9.08
N GLN A 32 -14.53 18.62 -8.59
CA GLN A 32 -13.37 19.19 -9.28
C GLN A 32 -12.18 18.24 -9.21
N GLY A 33 -11.34 18.28 -10.25
CA GLY A 33 -10.05 17.62 -10.20
C GLY A 33 -9.09 18.31 -9.23
N VAL A 34 -8.19 17.54 -8.63
CA VAL A 34 -7.13 18.04 -7.74
C VAL A 34 -5.80 18.00 -8.47
N ALA A 35 -5.24 19.18 -8.74
CA ALA A 35 -3.98 19.34 -9.45
C ALA A 35 -2.75 19.13 -8.56
N GLY A 36 -1.63 18.73 -9.16
CA GLY A 36 -0.35 18.63 -8.46
C GLY A 36 -0.22 17.45 -7.48
N VAL A 37 -1.13 16.47 -7.54
CA VAL A 37 -1.04 15.23 -6.75
C VAL A 37 -0.08 14.27 -7.44
N LEU A 38 0.88 13.71 -6.70
CA LEU A 38 1.81 12.72 -7.24
C LEU A 38 1.09 11.37 -7.38
N VAL A 39 1.12 10.78 -8.58
CA VAL A 39 0.58 9.46 -8.89
C VAL A 39 1.68 8.59 -9.49
N SER A 40 1.79 7.35 -9.03
CA SER A 40 2.85 6.43 -9.42
C SER A 40 2.32 5.04 -9.75
N ASN A 41 3.05 4.33 -10.61
CA ASN A 41 2.88 2.89 -10.86
C ASN A 41 4.02 2.03 -10.27
N GLY A 42 4.84 2.63 -9.41
CA GLY A 42 6.03 2.01 -8.81
C GLY A 42 7.32 2.09 -9.64
N SER A 43 7.24 2.49 -10.92
CA SER A 43 8.42 2.73 -11.77
C SER A 43 8.47 4.14 -12.34
N THR A 44 7.31 4.73 -12.60
CA THR A 44 7.13 6.09 -13.10
C THR A 44 6.20 6.85 -12.15
N SER A 45 6.53 8.11 -11.88
CA SER A 45 5.68 9.01 -11.10
C SER A 45 5.43 10.31 -11.87
N ILE A 46 4.20 10.81 -11.82
CA ILE A 46 3.78 12.05 -12.47
C ILE A 46 2.89 12.88 -11.54
N LEU A 47 2.80 14.18 -11.79
CA LEU A 47 1.84 15.06 -11.12
C LEU A 47 0.54 15.14 -11.93
N THR A 48 -0.60 15.17 -11.27
CA THR A 48 -1.90 15.43 -11.91
C THR A 48 -1.94 16.82 -12.54
N GLY A 49 -2.64 16.93 -13.67
CA GLY A 49 -2.91 18.19 -14.37
C GLY A 49 -3.91 19.10 -13.62
N GLN A 50 -4.19 20.28 -14.19
CA GLN A 50 -5.09 21.27 -13.60
C GLN A 50 -6.52 20.77 -13.39
N ASP A 51 -6.94 19.78 -14.17
CA ASP A 51 -8.24 19.10 -14.09
C ASP A 51 -8.16 17.78 -13.30
N GLY A 52 -7.06 17.53 -12.58
CA GLY A 52 -6.80 16.33 -11.80
C GLY A 52 -6.44 15.10 -12.63
N ASN A 53 -6.35 15.20 -13.95
CA ASN A 53 -6.09 14.06 -14.81
C ASN A 53 -4.62 13.62 -14.80
N TYR A 54 -4.41 12.33 -14.99
CA TYR A 54 -3.09 11.72 -15.07
C TYR A 54 -3.06 10.58 -16.10
N THR A 55 -1.87 10.33 -16.66
CA THR A 55 -1.58 9.19 -17.54
C THR A 55 -0.22 8.59 -17.18
N LEU A 56 -0.18 7.29 -16.93
CA LEU A 56 1.01 6.50 -16.61
C LEU A 56 1.16 5.35 -17.60
N PRO A 57 2.39 4.92 -17.92
CA PRO A 57 2.60 3.66 -18.63
C PRO A 57 1.93 2.51 -17.85
N SER A 58 1.34 1.55 -18.56
CA SER A 58 0.84 0.33 -17.93
C SER A 58 1.99 -0.62 -17.63
N ALA A 59 2.58 -0.41 -16.46
CA ALA A 59 3.70 -1.15 -15.91
C ALA A 59 3.51 -1.30 -14.40
N GLY A 60 4.16 -2.30 -13.81
CA GLY A 60 4.00 -2.63 -12.40
C GLY A 60 2.66 -3.30 -12.08
N SER A 61 2.38 -3.45 -10.78
CA SER A 61 1.18 -4.16 -10.28
C SER A 61 0.11 -3.22 -9.74
N PHE A 62 0.49 -1.98 -9.40
CA PHE A 62 -0.37 -1.03 -8.72
C PHE A 62 -0.29 0.35 -9.37
N VAL A 63 -1.37 1.10 -9.26
CA VAL A 63 -1.37 2.56 -9.38
C VAL A 63 -1.77 3.16 -8.03
N PHE A 64 -1.06 4.19 -7.58
CA PHE A 64 -1.26 4.77 -6.26
C PHE A 64 -0.91 6.25 -6.23
N MET A 65 -1.52 6.98 -5.31
CA MET A 65 -1.26 8.41 -5.11
C MET A 65 -0.51 8.68 -3.81
N THR A 66 0.33 9.71 -3.82
CA THR A 66 0.76 10.39 -2.61
C THR A 66 -0.43 11.19 -2.09
N THR A 67 -0.97 10.76 -0.95
CA THR A 67 -2.09 11.48 -0.31
C THR A 67 -1.59 12.85 0.15
N PRO A 68 -2.22 13.98 -0.25
CA PRO A 68 -1.78 15.31 0.17
C PRO A 68 -1.89 15.57 1.69
N GLY A 69 -1.09 16.53 2.16
CA GLY A 69 -0.87 16.79 3.58
C GLY A 69 -2.12 17.22 4.34
N ASP A 70 -3.07 17.85 3.65
CA ASP A 70 -4.34 18.40 4.14
C ASP A 70 -5.55 17.62 3.60
N HIS A 71 -5.36 16.40 3.11
CA HIS A 71 -6.43 15.55 2.57
C HIS A 71 -6.39 14.13 3.12
N THR A 72 -7.54 13.47 3.12
CA THR A 72 -7.70 12.04 3.40
C THR A 72 -8.33 11.37 2.17
N PRO A 73 -7.90 10.18 1.76
CA PRO A 73 -8.56 9.43 0.69
C PRO A 73 -10.00 9.08 1.09
N SER A 74 -10.97 9.30 0.21
CA SER A 74 -12.36 8.86 0.43
C SER A 74 -12.58 7.37 0.09
N GLY A 75 -11.52 6.71 -0.36
CA GLY A 75 -11.48 5.29 -0.69
C GLY A 75 -10.04 4.79 -0.74
N PRO A 76 -9.74 3.69 -1.47
CA PRO A 76 -8.38 3.19 -1.58
C PRO A 76 -7.44 4.23 -2.20
N TRP A 77 -6.28 4.45 -1.58
CA TRP A 77 -5.21 5.32 -2.11
C TRP A 77 -4.31 4.61 -3.14
N TYR A 78 -4.48 3.30 -3.30
CA TYR A 78 -3.89 2.48 -4.35
C TYR A 78 -4.92 1.52 -4.94
N ARG A 79 -4.68 1.03 -6.16
CA ARG A 79 -5.47 -0.01 -6.82
C ARG A 79 -4.55 -0.94 -7.61
N SER A 80 -4.85 -2.23 -7.62
CA SER A 80 -4.19 -3.19 -8.52
C SER A 80 -4.51 -2.84 -9.97
N ILE A 81 -3.51 -2.91 -10.85
CA ILE A 81 -3.70 -2.66 -12.28
C ILE A 81 -4.38 -3.88 -12.90
N SER A 82 -5.71 -3.84 -12.96
CA SER A 82 -6.56 -4.85 -13.62
C SER A 82 -7.37 -4.28 -14.79
N GLY A 83 -7.09 -3.03 -15.17
CA GLY A 83 -7.82 -2.25 -16.17
C GLY A 83 -7.00 -1.03 -16.59
N SER A 84 -7.63 -0.07 -17.27
CA SER A 84 -6.94 1.10 -17.83
C SER A 84 -7.29 2.42 -17.15
N GLN A 85 -8.30 2.48 -16.27
CA GLN A 85 -8.76 3.72 -15.67
C GLN A 85 -8.97 3.56 -14.16
N PHE A 86 -8.35 4.44 -13.37
CA PHE A 86 -8.43 4.42 -11.91
C PHE A 86 -8.61 5.85 -11.40
N ASN A 87 -9.65 6.10 -10.61
CA ASN A 87 -9.87 7.41 -10.01
C ASN A 87 -9.61 7.34 -8.50
N PHE A 88 -9.17 8.46 -7.94
CA PHE A 88 -8.91 8.63 -6.51
C PHE A 88 -9.65 9.86 -5.99
N GLY A 89 -10.50 9.64 -4.99
CA GLY A 89 -11.20 10.72 -4.30
C GLY A 89 -10.43 11.20 -3.07
N LEU A 90 -10.46 12.50 -2.83
CA LEU A 90 -9.85 13.16 -1.68
C LEU A 90 -10.89 14.00 -0.94
N ILE A 91 -10.96 13.82 0.38
CA ILE A 91 -11.71 14.67 1.29
C ILE A 91 -10.74 15.66 1.92
N HIS A 92 -11.05 16.95 1.87
CA HIS A 92 -10.23 17.97 2.52
C HIS A 92 -10.30 17.80 4.05
N THR A 93 -9.14 17.59 4.67
CA THR A 93 -8.96 17.29 6.09
C THR A 93 -7.92 18.26 6.67
N PRO A 94 -8.29 19.53 6.95
CA PRO A 94 -7.34 20.57 7.32
C PRO A 94 -6.61 20.30 8.63
N ASP A 95 -7.19 19.48 9.52
CA ASP A 95 -6.57 19.11 10.80
C ASP A 95 -5.27 18.29 10.63
N LYS A 96 -5.09 17.60 9.49
CA LYS A 96 -3.80 16.97 9.14
C LYS A 96 -2.68 18.00 8.93
N GLY A 97 -3.03 19.26 8.66
CA GLY A 97 -2.12 20.39 8.55
C GLY A 97 -1.58 20.92 9.88
N SER A 98 -1.94 20.32 11.02
CA SER A 98 -1.38 20.71 12.31
C SER A 98 0.14 20.49 12.36
N PRO A 99 0.94 21.48 12.79
CA PRO A 99 2.39 21.32 12.94
C PRO A 99 2.75 20.39 14.11
N GLU A 100 1.82 20.17 15.04
CA GLU A 100 1.98 19.26 16.17
C GLU A 100 1.11 18.02 15.96
N PHE A 101 1.74 16.85 15.91
CA PHE A 101 1.06 15.57 15.85
C PHE A 101 1.89 14.47 16.52
N THR A 102 1.24 13.39 16.91
CA THR A 102 1.88 12.17 17.42
C THR A 102 1.59 11.04 16.47
N PHE A 103 2.60 10.25 16.10
CA PHE A 103 2.42 8.98 15.40
C PHE A 103 2.96 7.83 16.26
N VAL A 104 2.42 6.63 16.07
CA VAL A 104 2.98 5.42 16.66
C VAL A 104 3.75 4.64 15.61
N HIS A 105 4.91 4.14 15.99
CA HIS A 105 5.69 3.18 15.21
C HIS A 105 5.62 1.81 15.87
N MET A 106 5.22 0.79 15.12
CA MET A 106 5.27 -0.63 15.51
C MET A 106 6.05 -1.45 14.49
N THR A 107 6.74 -2.50 14.93
CA THR A 107 7.70 -3.27 14.12
C THR A 107 7.85 -4.68 14.70
N ASP A 108 8.35 -5.63 13.90
CA ASP A 108 8.79 -6.96 14.36
C ASP A 108 7.74 -7.72 15.17
N ILE A 109 6.48 -7.67 14.70
CA ILE A 109 5.35 -8.30 15.37
C ILE A 109 5.49 -9.83 15.39
N HIS A 110 6.13 -10.39 14.35
CA HIS A 110 6.34 -11.81 14.13
C HIS A 110 5.06 -12.61 14.46
N LEU A 111 3.97 -12.30 13.75
CA LEU A 111 2.66 -12.81 14.10
C LEU A 111 2.58 -14.33 13.95
N ASP A 112 2.11 -14.97 15.01
CA ASP A 112 1.62 -16.34 15.07
C ASP A 112 0.47 -16.43 16.10
N SER A 113 0.09 -17.65 16.51
CA SER A 113 -0.98 -17.83 17.50
C SER A 113 -0.67 -17.25 18.86
N ASP A 114 0.61 -17.21 19.24
CA ASP A 114 1.05 -16.87 20.58
C ASP A 114 1.25 -15.35 20.72
N SER A 115 1.64 -14.67 19.64
CA SER A 115 1.81 -13.21 19.60
C SER A 115 0.52 -12.44 19.27
N LEU A 116 -0.51 -13.07 18.70
CA LEU A 116 -1.78 -12.39 18.38
C LEU A 116 -2.47 -11.70 19.58
N PRO A 117 -2.55 -12.29 20.79
CA PRO A 117 -3.08 -11.58 21.95
C PRO A 117 -2.30 -10.32 22.32
N ILE A 118 -0.98 -10.33 22.12
CA ILE A 118 -0.09 -9.19 22.40
C ILE A 118 -0.35 -8.07 21.38
N LEU A 119 -0.46 -8.42 20.08
CA LEU A 119 -0.84 -7.47 19.03
C LEU A 119 -2.19 -6.80 19.35
N ASN A 120 -3.20 -7.57 19.76
CA ASN A 120 -4.51 -7.02 20.12
C ASN A 120 -4.44 -6.06 21.30
N GLN A 121 -3.63 -6.36 22.31
CA GLN A 121 -3.40 -5.44 23.43
C GLN A 121 -2.74 -4.14 22.94
N ALA A 122 -1.67 -4.24 22.14
CA ALA A 122 -0.97 -3.08 21.59
C ALA A 122 -1.91 -2.20 20.75
N LEU A 123 -2.74 -2.80 19.90
CA LEU A 123 -3.75 -2.06 19.11
C LEU A 123 -4.77 -1.34 19.99
N GLY A 124 -5.16 -1.93 21.13
CA GLY A 124 -6.02 -1.28 22.12
C GLY A 124 -5.36 -0.06 22.78
N GLU A 125 -4.07 -0.15 23.09
CA GLU A 125 -3.28 0.97 23.63
C GLU A 125 -3.10 2.08 22.59
N ILE A 126 -2.77 1.73 21.35
CA ILE A 126 -2.65 2.65 20.21
C ILE A 126 -3.97 3.40 19.99
N LYS A 127 -5.10 2.71 20.04
CA LYS A 127 -6.41 3.34 19.95
C LYS A 127 -6.60 4.37 21.06
N GLY A 128 -6.21 4.04 22.29
CA GLY A 128 -6.29 4.94 23.44
C GLY A 128 -5.39 6.17 23.32
N ILE A 129 -4.23 6.05 22.66
CA ILE A 129 -3.34 7.18 22.34
C ILE A 129 -4.00 8.09 21.28
N SER A 130 -4.79 7.50 20.37
CA SER A 130 -5.39 8.20 19.23
C SER A 130 -4.38 9.03 18.42
N PRO A 131 -3.28 8.41 17.93
CA PRO A 131 -2.27 9.10 17.15
C PRO A 131 -2.86 9.58 15.81
N ALA A 132 -2.17 10.54 15.20
CA ALA A 132 -2.43 11.03 13.86
C ALA A 132 -2.40 9.90 12.82
N PHE A 133 -1.42 9.00 12.92
CA PHE A 133 -1.32 7.79 12.13
C PHE A 133 -0.43 6.76 12.82
N VAL A 134 -0.45 5.54 12.30
CA VAL A 134 0.46 4.46 12.71
C VAL A 134 1.36 4.11 11.53
N ILE A 135 2.64 3.88 11.78
CA ILE A 135 3.54 3.23 10.84
C ILE A 135 3.89 1.85 11.40
N ALA A 136 3.59 0.82 10.63
CA ALA A 136 3.95 -0.56 10.91
C ALA A 136 5.09 -0.95 9.96
N THR A 137 6.29 -1.21 10.47
CA THR A 137 7.45 -1.54 9.64
C THR A 137 7.87 -2.97 9.85
N GLY A 138 7.66 -3.80 8.85
CA GLY A 138 8.27 -5.10 8.67
C GLY A 138 7.95 -6.17 9.69
N ASP A 139 8.23 -7.39 9.26
CA ASP A 139 8.18 -8.61 10.04
C ASP A 139 6.80 -8.76 10.72
N PHE A 140 5.75 -8.58 9.91
CA PHE A 140 4.38 -8.75 10.36
C PHE A 140 4.09 -10.20 10.69
N VAL A 141 4.66 -11.12 9.92
CA VAL A 141 4.49 -12.57 10.08
C VAL A 141 5.75 -13.23 10.62
N ASN A 142 5.61 -14.32 11.38
CA ASN A 142 6.75 -14.88 12.12
C ASN A 142 7.87 -15.43 11.23
N ILE A 143 7.70 -16.59 10.59
CA ILE A 143 8.73 -17.26 9.78
C ILE A 143 8.37 -17.28 8.29
N GLY A 144 7.83 -16.17 7.79
CA GLY A 144 7.33 -16.05 6.41
C GLY A 144 8.39 -16.37 5.35
N ASP A 145 9.62 -15.94 5.59
CA ASP A 145 10.79 -16.15 4.74
C ASP A 145 11.31 -17.59 4.70
N LYS A 146 10.82 -18.48 5.56
CA LYS A 146 11.31 -19.85 5.64
C LYS A 146 10.56 -20.76 4.69
N SER A 147 11.29 -21.64 4.02
CA SER A 147 10.72 -22.71 3.16
C SER A 147 9.95 -23.78 3.94
N THR A 148 9.89 -23.68 5.27
CA THR A 148 9.18 -24.62 6.15
C THR A 148 7.70 -24.32 6.28
N ILE A 149 7.25 -23.13 5.88
CA ILE A 149 5.83 -22.78 5.86
C ILE A 149 5.29 -22.81 4.43
N SER A 150 3.97 -23.02 4.30
CA SER A 150 3.27 -22.90 3.02
C SER A 150 2.82 -21.46 2.77
N GLU A 151 2.53 -21.13 1.51
CA GLU A 151 1.87 -19.87 1.13
C GLU A 151 0.56 -19.66 1.89
N ALA A 152 -0.24 -20.72 2.06
CA ALA A 152 -1.49 -20.66 2.82
C ALA A 152 -1.26 -20.32 4.30
N GLN A 153 -0.15 -20.75 4.90
CA GLN A 153 0.18 -20.40 6.28
C GLN A 153 0.60 -18.93 6.40
N ALA A 154 1.40 -18.44 5.44
CA ALA A 154 1.78 -17.03 5.39
C ALA A 154 0.56 -16.12 5.16
N ASP A 155 -0.30 -16.48 4.21
CA ASP A 155 -1.56 -15.79 3.93
C ASP A 155 -2.48 -15.76 5.16
N GLN A 156 -2.57 -16.86 5.90
CA GLN A 156 -3.31 -16.90 7.16
C GLN A 156 -2.75 -15.90 8.19
N TRP A 157 -1.43 -15.76 8.31
CA TRP A 157 -0.83 -14.83 9.25
C TRP A 157 -0.99 -13.37 8.82
N PHE A 158 -0.77 -13.04 7.54
CA PHE A 158 -1.07 -11.71 7.02
C PHE A 158 -2.55 -11.35 7.18
N GLY A 159 -3.45 -12.29 6.88
CA GLY A 159 -4.88 -12.15 7.08
C GLY A 159 -5.26 -11.95 8.55
N ALA A 160 -4.61 -12.66 9.47
CA ALA A 160 -4.80 -12.48 10.91
C ALA A 160 -4.36 -11.09 11.36
N PHE A 161 -3.23 -10.59 10.84
CA PHE A 161 -2.74 -9.24 11.12
C PHE A 161 -3.72 -8.16 10.63
N THR A 162 -4.12 -8.21 9.35
CA THR A 162 -5.07 -7.24 8.78
C THR A 162 -6.44 -7.31 9.46
N THR A 163 -6.88 -8.51 9.86
CA THR A 163 -8.10 -8.71 10.66
C THR A 163 -7.97 -8.07 12.03
N ALA A 164 -6.84 -8.24 12.73
CA ALA A 164 -6.63 -7.64 14.05
C ALA A 164 -6.66 -6.11 13.98
N VAL A 165 -5.94 -5.53 13.01
CA VAL A 165 -5.96 -4.07 12.76
C VAL A 165 -7.37 -3.59 12.46
N SER A 166 -8.08 -4.25 11.54
CA SER A 166 -9.46 -3.89 11.19
C SER A 166 -10.42 -4.00 12.39
N ALA A 167 -10.32 -5.08 13.16
CA ALA A 167 -11.18 -5.34 14.32
C ALA A 167 -10.92 -4.39 15.49
N SER A 168 -9.71 -3.84 15.61
CA SER A 168 -9.40 -2.84 16.62
C SER A 168 -10.14 -1.51 16.41
N ALA A 169 -10.68 -1.28 15.21
CA ALA A 169 -11.38 -0.06 14.81
C ALA A 169 -10.54 1.18 15.13
N LEU A 170 -9.30 1.17 14.63
CA LEU A 170 -8.47 2.37 14.52
C LEU A 170 -9.15 3.33 13.55
N GLU A 171 -9.31 4.59 13.97
CA GLU A 171 -9.90 5.66 13.14
C GLU A 171 -8.84 6.38 12.30
N MET A 172 -7.56 6.17 12.62
CA MET A 172 -6.42 6.74 11.91
C MET A 172 -5.85 5.76 10.86
N PRO A 173 -5.18 6.26 9.80
CA PRO A 173 -4.53 5.39 8.83
C PRO A 173 -3.35 4.63 9.45
N VAL A 174 -3.14 3.41 8.93
CA VAL A 174 -1.97 2.59 9.22
C VAL A 174 -1.18 2.43 7.93
N TYR A 175 0.09 2.82 7.95
CA TYR A 175 1.03 2.71 6.84
C TYR A 175 1.93 1.49 7.06
N TYR A 176 2.08 0.65 6.04
CA TYR A 176 2.81 -0.61 6.10
C TYR A 176 4.10 -0.54 5.26
N ALA A 177 5.20 -1.05 5.79
CA ALA A 177 6.44 -1.29 5.06
C ALA A 177 6.83 -2.77 5.22
N PRO A 178 7.25 -3.50 4.17
CA PRO A 178 7.61 -4.91 4.30
C PRO A 178 8.97 -5.11 4.98
N GLY A 179 9.09 -6.18 5.76
CA GLY A 179 10.33 -6.67 6.37
C GLY A 179 10.81 -7.96 5.72
N ASN A 180 11.95 -8.47 6.17
CA ASN A 180 12.54 -9.65 5.57
C ASN A 180 11.71 -10.91 5.86
N HIS A 181 10.98 -10.98 6.97
CA HIS A 181 10.09 -12.10 7.27
C HIS A 181 8.80 -12.08 6.46
N ASP A 182 8.51 -10.99 5.74
CA ASP A 182 7.28 -10.84 4.95
C ASP A 182 7.38 -11.44 3.53
N MET A 183 8.45 -12.20 3.26
CA MET A 183 8.75 -12.82 1.97
C MET A 183 8.29 -14.29 1.92
N ALA A 184 6.98 -14.52 1.85
CA ALA A 184 6.38 -15.86 1.91
C ALA A 184 6.99 -16.86 0.91
N SER A 185 7.46 -18.03 1.31
CA SER A 185 7.95 -19.05 0.35
C SER A 185 9.01 -18.52 -0.63
N ILE A 186 9.97 -17.72 -0.14
CA ILE A 186 11.02 -17.06 -0.94
C ILE A 186 11.74 -17.97 -1.97
N SER A 187 11.85 -19.28 -1.69
CA SER A 187 12.39 -20.28 -2.62
C SER A 187 11.63 -20.38 -3.94
N GLN A 188 10.39 -19.90 -3.97
CA GLN A 188 9.51 -19.88 -5.14
C GLN A 188 9.55 -18.54 -5.90
N GLU A 189 10.33 -17.56 -5.44
CA GLU A 189 10.66 -16.37 -6.20
C GLU A 189 11.57 -16.76 -7.37
N VAL A 190 11.02 -16.77 -8.58
CA VAL A 190 11.80 -16.82 -9.81
C VAL A 190 11.91 -15.42 -10.39
N ALA A 191 13.12 -15.03 -10.79
CA ALA A 191 13.38 -13.78 -11.50
C ALA A 191 12.41 -13.67 -12.69
N GLN A 192 11.47 -12.74 -12.59
CA GLN A 192 10.29 -12.58 -13.46
C GLN A 192 9.24 -13.70 -13.36
N GLY A 193 8.52 -13.77 -12.23
CA GLY A 193 7.23 -14.47 -12.20
C GLY A 193 6.79 -15.03 -10.85
N ALA A 194 6.98 -14.29 -9.74
CA ALA A 194 6.35 -14.67 -8.49
C ALA A 194 4.83 -14.82 -8.70
N GLN A 195 4.31 -15.99 -8.38
CA GLN A 195 2.87 -16.26 -8.45
C GLN A 195 2.16 -15.43 -7.36
N PRO A 196 0.84 -15.20 -7.49
CA PRO A 196 0.03 -14.64 -6.39
C PRO A 196 0.29 -15.43 -5.10
N GLY A 197 0.38 -14.75 -3.95
CA GLY A 197 0.71 -15.38 -2.67
C GLY A 197 2.18 -15.82 -2.48
N CYS A 198 3.06 -15.68 -3.46
CA CYS A 198 4.49 -15.98 -3.30
C CYS A 198 5.33 -14.72 -3.03
N SER A 199 6.29 -14.85 -2.12
CA SER A 199 7.26 -13.86 -1.71
C SER A 199 6.62 -12.51 -1.39
N LYS A 200 7.11 -11.42 -1.97
CA LYS A 200 6.52 -10.08 -1.85
C LYS A 200 5.06 -10.01 -2.29
N ASN A 201 4.56 -10.94 -3.12
CA ASN A 201 3.16 -10.91 -3.51
C ASN A 201 2.23 -11.26 -2.35
N ALA A 202 2.65 -12.13 -1.42
CA ALA A 202 1.87 -12.36 -0.20
C ALA A 202 1.66 -11.06 0.59
N TYR A 203 2.71 -10.26 0.76
CA TYR A 203 2.59 -8.92 1.35
C TYR A 203 1.66 -8.02 0.50
N ARG A 204 1.88 -7.94 -0.81
CA ARG A 204 1.13 -7.06 -1.72
C ARG A 204 -0.37 -7.37 -1.77
N ASP A 205 -0.72 -8.64 -1.66
CA ASP A 205 -2.12 -9.11 -1.67
C ASP A 205 -2.90 -8.57 -0.45
N HIS A 206 -2.21 -8.26 0.66
CA HIS A 206 -2.81 -7.74 1.89
C HIS A 206 -2.63 -6.23 2.08
N PHE A 207 -1.50 -5.65 1.67
CA PHE A 207 -1.14 -4.26 2.01
C PHE A 207 -0.90 -3.35 0.79
N GLY A 208 -0.79 -3.90 -0.42
CA GLY A 208 -0.55 -3.13 -1.64
C GLY A 208 0.93 -2.85 -1.93
N PRO A 209 1.27 -1.65 -2.46
CA PRO A 209 2.61 -1.37 -2.96
C PRO A 209 3.68 -1.42 -1.85
N THR A 210 4.90 -1.79 -2.25
CA THR A 210 6.08 -1.95 -1.37
C THR A 210 6.93 -0.67 -1.27
N TYR A 211 6.70 0.26 -2.21
CA TYR A 211 7.28 1.60 -2.20
C TYR A 211 6.16 2.60 -2.49
N TYR A 212 6.02 3.61 -1.65
CA TYR A 212 5.05 4.69 -1.84
C TYR A 212 5.40 5.88 -0.94
N SER A 213 4.63 6.96 -1.04
CA SER A 213 4.73 8.10 -0.15
C SER A 213 3.37 8.63 0.23
N PHE A 214 3.33 9.41 1.29
CA PHE A 214 2.16 10.16 1.73
C PHE A 214 2.63 11.46 2.38
N ASP A 215 1.78 12.47 2.32
CA ASP A 215 2.02 13.74 3.00
C ASP A 215 1.16 13.80 4.28
N TRP A 216 1.74 14.38 5.32
CA TRP A 216 1.06 14.72 6.57
C TRP A 216 1.43 16.14 6.99
N GLY A 217 0.50 17.08 6.83
CA GLY A 217 0.82 18.50 6.92
C GLY A 217 1.95 18.87 5.95
N ASP A 218 3.02 19.47 6.46
CA ASP A 218 4.20 19.87 5.66
C ASP A 218 5.24 18.74 5.47
N TYR A 219 4.98 17.54 6.01
CA TYR A 219 5.92 16.43 5.97
C TYR A 219 5.64 15.51 4.79
N HIS A 220 6.67 15.23 3.98
CA HIS A 220 6.65 14.20 2.94
C HIS A 220 7.27 12.91 3.48
N CYS A 221 6.44 11.90 3.72
CA CYS A 221 6.86 10.60 4.23
C CYS A 221 7.04 9.61 3.09
N ILE A 222 8.20 8.92 3.07
CA ILE A 222 8.53 7.93 2.03
C ILE A 222 8.67 6.57 2.69
N VAL A 223 7.95 5.57 2.16
CA VAL A 223 8.03 4.17 2.56
C VAL A 223 8.84 3.41 1.52
N LEU A 224 9.86 2.69 2.00
CA LEU A 224 10.80 1.94 1.17
C LEU A 224 10.78 0.46 1.57
N ASP A 225 10.97 -0.41 0.57
CA ASP A 225 11.24 -1.83 0.77
C ASP A 225 12.75 -2.08 0.57
N PRO A 226 13.48 -2.39 1.66
CA PRO A 226 14.93 -2.63 1.58
C PRO A 226 15.29 -4.04 1.12
N ASN A 227 14.30 -4.93 0.93
CA ASN A 227 14.57 -6.32 0.64
C ASN A 227 14.71 -6.48 -0.88
N ASP A 228 15.83 -7.01 -1.36
CA ASP A 228 15.97 -7.43 -2.76
C ASP A 228 16.28 -8.94 -2.81
N LEU A 229 16.12 -9.56 -3.97
CA LEU A 229 16.12 -11.01 -4.12
C LEU A 229 17.07 -11.48 -5.23
N GLU A 230 18.14 -12.16 -4.81
CA GLU A 230 19.11 -12.79 -5.70
C GLU A 230 19.09 -14.31 -5.54
N GLY A 231 18.66 -15.02 -6.59
CA GLY A 231 18.68 -16.49 -6.60
C GLY A 231 17.89 -17.12 -5.44
N ALA A 232 16.71 -16.56 -5.15
CA ALA A 232 15.84 -16.96 -4.03
C ALA A 232 16.46 -16.75 -2.64
N ARG A 233 17.32 -15.75 -2.49
CA ARG A 233 17.87 -15.29 -1.21
C ARG A 233 17.69 -13.79 -1.08
N GLN A 234 17.46 -13.34 0.15
CA GLN A 234 17.39 -11.93 0.47
C GLN A 234 18.77 -11.29 0.43
N VAL A 235 18.84 -10.14 -0.22
CA VAL A 235 19.98 -9.22 -0.21
C VAL A 235 19.48 -7.83 0.19
N TYR A 236 20.37 -7.02 0.77
CA TYR A 236 20.07 -5.71 1.35
C TYR A 236 21.09 -4.67 0.90
#